data_AF-A0A958X7Z5-F1
#
_entry.id   AF-A0A958X7Z5-F1
#
_cell.length_a   1.000
_cell.length_b   1.000
_cell.length_c   1.000
_cell.angle_alpha   90.00
_cell.angle_beta   90.00
_cell.angle_gamma   90.00
#
_symmetry.space_group_name_H-M   'P 1'
#
loop_
_entity.id
_entity.type
_entity.pdbx_description
1 polymer ?
#
loop_
_entity_poly.entity_id
_entity_poly.type
_entity_poly.pdbx_seq_one_letter_code
_entity_poly.pdbx_strand_id
1 'polypeptide(L)'
;MQYARLALIVLGLFHFWGRIEGQKVERKLLYTAPSRDELPFVRTVSSDGMFISDDLVSDQCMFFVEERNGYRVFHDGQDIGLFTKKLGFEPQLEYNGMLFLPEEKDGQYYLRVNGRSHGPFTKVLDISAVGSHFMVKHADPAKKQLYYYIDSVNRFQEPAGLGFRAGRIDKAGNFILQKDINMRNGSTTAYLNGELLCENCGIAFNDAAGNHAFFMLQTMDEKKQVTYLVDGEKQGPIDSYWVPGIDKFGNFTMLYWKDGEEYVQANKEHIGPLQNVKGVRRSTGAFGVLFKFRKAEEPANNRYLYDNGQIYGPLDSIELVPYSDMYYYEKNGGKFVGRKGAPVFEIPADQGLTTLSCAASGRYMLGLTDGSVYLNEQLMKKYASVHLVKLDSSGHFYIQAYDKKGRPVVNLDGREFTCAEGNFGWNFFFHVSNDYRHFFWHQNGSDNMYIDGKPIPQPSPWETDASYYYLESINAFCWLTKEGNSIYWHTVKLD
;
A
#
# COMPACT_ATOMS: atom_id res chain seq x y z
N MET A 1 18.57 41.89 -52.48
CA MET A 1 17.86 42.87 -51.62
C MET A 1 16.38 42.65 -51.84
N GLN A 2 15.59 42.43 -50.76
CA GLN A 2 14.20 41.91 -50.73
C GLN A 2 14.15 40.40 -51.06
N TYR A 3 14.27 39.46 -50.11
CA TYR A 3 13.18 38.93 -49.27
C TYR A 3 13.70 38.45 -47.89
N ALA A 4 14.42 39.30 -47.15
CA ALA A 4 14.92 39.01 -45.80
C ALA A 4 13.93 39.44 -44.69
N ARG A 5 12.62 39.16 -44.83
CA ARG A 5 11.59 39.59 -43.85
C ARG A 5 10.49 38.57 -43.52
N LEU A 6 10.68 37.28 -43.82
CA LEU A 6 9.71 36.24 -43.45
C LEU A 6 10.26 35.08 -42.59
N ALA A 7 11.44 35.25 -42.00
CA ALA A 7 12.11 34.21 -41.21
C ALA A 7 12.17 34.50 -39.69
N LEU A 8 11.35 35.43 -39.20
CA LEU A 8 11.44 35.94 -37.82
C LEU A 8 10.06 36.05 -37.13
N ILE A 9 9.14 35.10 -37.37
CA ILE A 9 7.85 35.00 -36.65
C ILE A 9 7.45 33.55 -36.26
N VAL A 10 8.15 32.48 -36.67
CA VAL A 10 7.68 31.08 -36.42
C VAL A 10 8.50 30.31 -35.38
N LEU A 11 9.35 30.98 -34.59
CA LEU A 11 10.05 30.38 -33.43
C LEU A 11 9.66 31.06 -32.10
N GLY A 12 8.40 31.47 -31.98
CA GLY A 12 7.81 31.90 -30.72
C GLY A 12 7.01 30.77 -30.10
N LEU A 13 7.61 30.08 -29.11
CA LEU A 13 6.93 29.56 -27.92
C LEU A 13 5.40 29.44 -28.02
N PHE A 14 4.88 28.27 -28.45
CA PHE A 14 3.50 27.90 -28.17
C PHE A 14 3.36 27.65 -26.66
N HIS A 15 3.19 28.73 -25.89
CA HIS A 15 2.57 28.64 -24.58
C HIS A 15 1.05 28.61 -24.80
N PHE A 16 0.46 27.42 -24.78
CA PHE A 16 -0.98 27.29 -24.60
C PHE A 16 -1.29 27.63 -23.13
N TRP A 17 -1.71 28.87 -22.88
CA TRP A 17 -2.28 29.27 -21.59
C TRP A 17 -3.78 29.06 -21.65
N GLY A 18 -4.26 27.90 -21.20
CA GLY A 18 -5.63 27.82 -20.71
C GLY A 18 -5.70 28.67 -19.43
N ARG A 19 -6.32 29.85 -19.50
CA ARG A 19 -6.74 30.57 -18.30
C ARG A 19 -8.05 29.94 -17.84
N ILE A 20 -7.98 29.16 -16.77
CA ILE A 20 -9.14 28.81 -15.96
C ILE A 20 -9.21 29.89 -14.86
N GLU A 21 -10.39 30.37 -14.50
CA GLU A 21 -10.60 31.45 -13.53
C GLU A 21 -9.68 31.34 -12.30
N GLY A 22 -8.56 32.08 -12.32
CA GLY A 22 -7.58 32.20 -11.24
C GLY A 22 -6.41 31.20 -11.25
N GLN A 23 -6.58 29.96 -11.73
CA GLN A 23 -5.53 28.94 -11.63
C GLN A 23 -4.78 28.72 -12.94
N LYS A 24 -3.47 28.90 -12.92
CA LYS A 24 -2.57 28.72 -14.06
C LYS A 24 -2.05 27.28 -14.09
N VAL A 25 -2.38 26.53 -15.13
CA VAL A 25 -1.70 25.27 -15.43
C VAL A 25 -0.31 25.58 -16.00
N GLU A 26 0.73 25.19 -15.30
CA GLU A 26 2.11 25.24 -15.78
C GLU A 26 2.41 23.97 -16.57
N ARG A 27 2.86 24.14 -17.82
CA ARG A 27 3.22 23.04 -18.72
C ARG A 27 4.70 23.13 -19.07
N LYS A 28 5.44 22.04 -18.84
CA LYS A 28 6.88 21.93 -19.06
C LYS A 28 7.17 20.73 -19.96
N LEU A 29 7.87 20.95 -21.08
CA LEU A 29 8.42 19.85 -21.87
C LEU A 29 9.53 19.16 -21.08
N LEU A 30 9.40 17.85 -20.87
CA LEU A 30 10.40 17.06 -20.15
C LEU A 30 11.31 16.30 -21.08
N TYR A 31 10.74 15.71 -22.14
CA TYR A 31 11.43 14.80 -23.01
C TYR A 31 10.83 14.81 -24.40
N THR A 32 11.68 14.70 -25.43
CA THR A 32 11.27 14.45 -26.81
C THR A 32 12.08 13.28 -27.32
N ALA A 33 11.40 12.19 -27.70
CA ALA A 33 12.08 11.02 -28.21
C ALA A 33 12.74 11.31 -29.57
N PRO A 34 13.93 10.73 -29.86
CA PRO A 34 14.70 11.05 -31.06
C PRO A 34 13.97 10.73 -32.37
N SER A 35 13.06 9.75 -32.36
CA SER A 35 12.28 9.35 -33.53
C SER A 35 10.85 8.97 -33.14
N ARG A 36 9.93 8.95 -34.13
CA ARG A 36 8.55 8.50 -33.94
C ARG A 36 8.44 6.99 -33.66
N ASP A 37 9.42 6.21 -34.12
CA ASP A 37 9.42 4.75 -33.97
C ASP A 37 9.99 4.31 -32.62
N GLU A 38 10.76 5.17 -31.95
CA GLU A 38 11.19 5.03 -30.56
C GLU A 38 10.16 5.69 -29.64
N LEU A 39 8.91 5.19 -29.65
CA LEU A 39 7.89 5.70 -28.74
C LEU A 39 8.38 5.48 -27.30
N PRO A 40 8.50 6.55 -26.50
CA PRO A 40 8.92 6.40 -25.12
C PRO A 40 7.83 5.61 -24.39
N PHE A 41 8.24 4.49 -23.80
CA PHE A 41 7.43 3.79 -22.82
C PHE A 41 7.63 4.52 -21.49
N VAL A 42 6.57 5.17 -21.00
CA VAL A 42 6.57 5.84 -19.71
C VAL A 42 6.09 4.81 -18.70
N ARG A 43 6.98 4.43 -17.78
CA ARG A 43 6.56 3.74 -16.56
C ARG A 43 6.60 4.76 -15.45
N THR A 44 5.47 4.87 -14.76
CA THR A 44 5.42 5.60 -13.51
C THR A 44 5.55 4.61 -12.38
N VAL A 45 6.47 4.90 -11.47
CA VAL A 45 6.67 4.13 -10.26
C VAL A 45 6.26 5.05 -9.13
N SER A 46 4.99 5.00 -8.75
CA SER A 46 4.60 5.46 -7.44
C SER A 46 4.98 4.41 -6.42
N SER A 47 5.43 4.87 -5.26
CA SER A 47 5.53 4.06 -4.03
C SER A 47 4.30 3.17 -3.84
N ASP A 48 3.12 3.70 -4.15
CA ASP A 48 1.88 2.95 -4.26
C ASP A 48 1.70 2.45 -5.69
N GLY A 49 2.04 1.18 -5.96
CA GLY A 49 1.43 0.47 -7.08
C GLY A 49 -0.08 0.70 -7.02
N MET A 50 -0.59 1.45 -8.00
CA MET A 50 -1.94 2.01 -8.15
C MET A 50 -3.06 1.18 -7.49
N PHE A 51 -3.20 1.35 -6.18
CA PHE A 51 -4.28 0.88 -5.34
C PHE A 51 -4.52 1.98 -4.32
N ILE A 52 -5.79 2.23 -4.03
CA ILE A 52 -6.26 3.15 -3.00
C ILE A 52 -5.72 2.62 -1.65
N SER A 53 -4.47 2.97 -1.33
CA SER A 53 -3.76 2.64 -0.11
C SER A 53 -3.80 3.88 0.77
N ASP A 54 -4.57 3.79 1.85
CA ASP A 54 -5.08 4.92 2.63
C ASP A 54 -4.03 5.63 3.53
N ASP A 55 -2.73 5.31 3.42
CA ASP A 55 -1.73 5.77 4.42
C ASP A 55 -0.41 6.34 3.85
N LEU A 56 -0.15 6.33 2.54
CA LEU A 56 1.18 6.67 2.02
C LEU A 56 1.18 7.40 0.66
N VAL A 57 0.58 8.59 0.59
CA VAL A 57 0.93 9.51 -0.49
C VAL A 57 2.39 9.93 -0.28
N SER A 58 3.33 9.28 -0.98
CA SER A 58 4.72 9.73 -0.96
C SER A 58 4.78 11.12 -1.58
N ASP A 59 5.45 12.07 -0.91
CA ASP A 59 5.82 13.42 -1.41
C ASP A 59 6.70 13.41 -2.68
N GLN A 60 6.84 12.25 -3.31
CA GLN A 60 7.79 11.96 -4.36
C GLN A 60 7.07 11.26 -5.51
N CYS A 61 7.25 11.80 -6.70
CA CYS A 61 6.83 11.20 -7.94
C CYS A 61 8.06 10.82 -8.74
N MET A 62 8.18 9.54 -9.11
CA MET A 62 9.18 9.09 -10.07
C MET A 62 8.53 8.52 -11.31
N PHE A 63 9.01 8.96 -12.47
CA PHE A 63 8.78 8.28 -13.73
C PHE A 63 10.10 8.13 -14.47
N PHE A 64 10.14 7.16 -15.37
CA PHE A 64 11.29 7.00 -16.24
C PHE A 64 10.87 6.74 -17.68
N VAL A 65 11.72 7.19 -18.57
CA VAL A 65 11.64 6.89 -20.00
C VAL A 65 12.69 5.85 -20.31
N GLU A 66 12.24 4.74 -20.88
CA GLU A 66 13.14 3.73 -21.39
C GLU A 66 13.85 4.23 -22.65
N GLU A 67 15.16 4.44 -22.57
CA GLU A 67 16.03 4.78 -23.70
C GLU A 67 16.83 3.55 -24.17
N ARG A 68 17.44 3.62 -25.36
CA ARG A 68 18.22 2.51 -25.94
C ARG A 68 19.28 1.95 -24.98
N ASN A 69 19.94 2.82 -24.22
CA ASN A 69 21.08 2.46 -23.37
C ASN A 69 20.77 2.51 -21.86
N GLY A 70 19.53 2.80 -21.47
CA GLY A 70 19.26 3.13 -20.07
C GLY A 70 17.83 3.54 -19.77
N TYR A 71 17.64 4.04 -18.55
CA TYR A 71 16.41 4.68 -18.10
C TYR A 71 16.72 6.14 -17.82
N ARG A 72 16.10 7.08 -18.53
CA ARG A 72 16.14 8.49 -18.15
C ARG A 72 15.10 8.70 -17.07
N VAL A 73 15.57 9.01 -15.87
CA VAL A 73 14.71 9.08 -14.69
C VAL A 73 14.41 10.53 -14.36
N PHE A 74 13.16 10.78 -14.00
CA PHE A 74 12.69 12.06 -13.54
C PHE A 74 12.07 11.90 -12.17
N HIS A 75 12.43 12.80 -11.26
CA HIS A 75 11.92 12.85 -9.90
C HIS A 75 11.30 14.22 -9.67
N ASP A 76 10.01 14.28 -9.33
CA ASP A 76 9.24 15.52 -9.14
C ASP A 76 9.36 16.51 -10.32
N GLY A 77 9.32 15.97 -11.55
CA GLY A 77 9.44 16.77 -12.78
C GLY A 77 10.85 17.30 -13.09
N GLN A 78 11.86 16.90 -12.31
CA GLN A 78 13.27 17.17 -12.55
C GLN A 78 13.97 15.96 -13.18
N ASP A 79 14.71 16.17 -14.28
CA ASP A 79 15.60 15.15 -14.85
C ASP A 79 16.77 14.90 -13.89
N ILE A 80 16.88 13.68 -13.36
CA ILE A 80 17.94 13.28 -12.45
C ILE A 80 19.04 12.46 -13.13
N GLY A 81 18.89 12.17 -14.44
CA GLY A 81 19.92 11.57 -15.28
C GLY A 81 19.49 10.30 -16.02
N LEU A 82 20.42 9.78 -16.81
CA LEU A 82 20.31 8.51 -17.54
C LEU A 82 21.04 7.42 -16.76
N PHE A 83 20.33 6.34 -16.42
CA PHE A 83 20.81 5.24 -15.60
C PHE A 83 20.90 3.94 -16.41
N THR A 84 21.84 3.06 -16.07
CA THR A 84 22.17 1.89 -16.90
C THR A 84 21.16 0.75 -16.75
N LYS A 85 20.82 0.04 -17.84
CA LYS A 85 20.02 -1.21 -17.80
C LYS A 85 20.83 -2.44 -17.38
N LYS A 86 22.16 -2.36 -17.42
CA LYS A 86 23.03 -3.53 -17.29
C LYS A 86 22.93 -4.24 -15.94
N LEU A 87 22.47 -3.55 -14.91
CA LEU A 87 22.27 -4.09 -13.57
C LEU A 87 21.10 -5.08 -13.46
N GLY A 88 20.21 -5.12 -14.46
CA GLY A 88 19.12 -6.10 -14.54
C GLY A 88 17.90 -5.78 -13.68
N PHE A 89 17.78 -4.54 -13.19
CA PHE A 89 16.56 -4.04 -12.53
C PHE A 89 16.20 -2.65 -13.06
N GLU A 90 14.89 -2.34 -13.03
CA GLU A 90 14.32 -1.03 -13.37
C GLU A 90 14.47 -0.08 -12.17
N PRO A 91 14.51 1.26 -12.36
CA PRO A 91 14.41 2.20 -11.24
C PRO A 91 13.21 1.88 -10.34
N GLN A 92 13.42 1.85 -9.02
CA GLN A 92 12.37 1.53 -8.04
C GLN A 92 12.23 2.67 -7.02
N LEU A 93 10.98 3.03 -6.71
CA LEU A 93 10.63 3.85 -5.54
C LEU A 93 9.91 2.93 -4.56
N GLU A 94 10.51 2.71 -3.40
CA GLU A 94 9.86 1.92 -2.36
C GLU A 94 8.91 2.77 -1.51
N TYR A 95 7.99 2.11 -0.81
CA TYR A 95 6.93 2.72 0.02
C TYR A 95 7.43 3.76 1.04
N ASN A 96 8.68 3.63 1.47
CA ASN A 96 9.32 4.51 2.43
C ASN A 96 10.09 5.68 1.78
N GLY A 97 9.91 5.92 0.48
CA GLY A 97 10.61 6.96 -0.28
C GLY A 97 12.07 6.62 -0.60
N MET A 98 12.51 5.36 -0.42
CA MET A 98 13.84 4.97 -0.88
C MET A 98 13.86 4.84 -2.40
N LEU A 99 14.70 5.66 -3.01
CA LEU A 99 14.94 5.69 -4.45
C LEU A 99 16.12 4.79 -4.81
N PHE A 100 15.87 3.72 -5.56
CA PHE A 100 16.87 2.77 -6.05
C PHE A 100 17.18 3.02 -7.51
N LEU A 101 18.41 3.44 -7.79
CA LEU A 101 18.86 3.78 -9.13
C LEU A 101 20.09 2.93 -9.54
N PRO A 102 20.09 2.33 -10.74
CA PRO A 102 21.26 1.60 -11.21
C PRO A 102 22.35 2.55 -11.69
N GLU A 103 23.52 2.52 -11.05
CA GLU A 103 24.64 3.42 -11.32
C GLU A 103 25.87 2.65 -11.86
N GLU A 104 26.59 3.23 -12.82
CA GLU A 104 27.85 2.67 -13.37
C GLU A 104 28.97 3.70 -13.12
N LYS A 105 30.02 3.32 -12.39
CA LYS A 105 31.21 4.14 -12.10
C LYS A 105 32.45 3.31 -12.34
N ASP A 106 33.35 3.82 -13.17
CA ASP A 106 34.64 3.17 -13.48
C ASP A 106 34.51 1.71 -13.97
N GLY A 107 33.45 1.43 -14.74
CA GLY A 107 33.14 0.09 -15.24
C GLY A 107 32.61 -0.90 -14.19
N GLN A 108 32.33 -0.42 -12.98
CA GLN A 108 31.71 -1.18 -11.91
C GLN A 108 30.28 -0.69 -11.67
N TYR A 109 29.41 -1.60 -11.24
CA TYR A 109 28.00 -1.28 -11.03
C TYR A 109 27.70 -1.05 -9.55
N TYR A 110 26.90 -0.04 -9.28
CA TYR A 110 26.50 0.40 -7.94
C TYR A 110 24.98 0.54 -7.89
N LEU A 111 24.42 0.38 -6.71
CA LEU A 111 23.06 0.76 -6.40
C LEU A 111 23.11 2.14 -5.75
N ARG A 112 22.51 3.15 -6.38
CA ARG A 112 22.37 4.46 -5.77
C ARG A 112 21.07 4.52 -4.98
N VAL A 113 21.18 4.67 -3.66
CA VAL A 113 20.06 4.78 -2.71
C VAL A 113 20.08 6.17 -2.08
N ASN A 114 19.01 6.94 -2.28
CA ASN A 114 18.86 8.31 -1.73
C ASN A 114 20.11 9.19 -1.96
N GLY A 115 20.66 9.10 -3.17
CA GLY A 115 21.83 9.87 -3.58
C GLY A 115 23.19 9.24 -3.29
N ARG A 116 23.28 8.20 -2.45
CA ARG A 116 24.54 7.51 -2.08
C ARG A 116 24.75 6.23 -2.87
N SER A 117 25.98 5.93 -3.26
CA SER A 117 26.34 4.72 -4.02
C SER A 117 26.70 3.56 -3.09
N HIS A 118 26.14 2.38 -3.34
CA HIS A 118 26.43 1.13 -2.64
C HIS A 118 26.91 0.08 -3.63
N GLY A 119 27.96 -0.68 -3.30
CA GLY A 119 28.60 -1.62 -4.22
C GLY A 119 30.12 -1.64 -4.10
N PRO A 120 30.84 -2.21 -5.08
CA PRO A 120 30.35 -2.63 -6.39
C PRO A 120 29.57 -3.96 -6.39
N PHE A 121 28.67 -4.13 -7.35
CA PHE A 121 27.91 -5.34 -7.63
C PHE A 121 28.21 -5.84 -9.05
N THR A 122 28.22 -7.15 -9.25
CA THR A 122 28.34 -7.74 -10.61
C THR A 122 26.97 -7.90 -11.27
N LYS A 123 25.96 -8.27 -10.49
CA LYS A 123 24.56 -8.38 -10.91
C LYS A 123 23.66 -8.27 -9.68
N VAL A 124 22.66 -7.40 -9.75
CA VAL A 124 21.59 -7.34 -8.75
C VAL A 124 20.45 -8.24 -9.23
N LEU A 125 20.00 -9.14 -8.36
CA LEU A 125 18.93 -10.09 -8.65
C LEU A 125 17.60 -9.61 -8.08
N ASP A 126 17.66 -8.95 -6.93
CA ASP A 126 16.50 -8.49 -6.19
C ASP A 126 16.91 -7.37 -5.23
N ILE A 127 15.97 -6.47 -4.95
CA ILE A 127 16.11 -5.36 -4.01
C ILE A 127 14.83 -5.34 -3.19
N SER A 128 14.97 -5.20 -1.87
CA SER A 128 13.82 -5.07 -0.98
C SER A 128 14.11 -4.05 0.11
N ALA A 129 13.13 -3.22 0.44
CA ALA A 129 13.17 -2.27 1.55
C ALA A 129 12.36 -2.77 2.76
N VAL A 130 12.86 -2.55 3.97
CA VAL A 130 12.12 -2.75 5.22
C VAL A 130 12.47 -1.63 6.20
N GLY A 131 11.50 -0.78 6.53
CA GLY A 131 11.73 0.38 7.40
C GLY A 131 12.72 1.36 6.77
N SER A 132 13.81 1.73 7.45
CA SER A 132 14.89 2.56 6.90
C SER A 132 16.06 1.75 6.32
N HIS A 133 15.92 0.43 6.22
CA HIS A 133 16.94 -0.48 5.71
C HIS A 133 16.56 -1.01 4.34
N PHE A 134 17.59 -1.35 3.55
CA PHE A 134 17.41 -2.10 2.31
C PHE A 134 18.32 -3.32 2.28
N MET A 135 17.87 -4.31 1.52
CA MET A 135 18.59 -5.54 1.24
C MET A 135 18.75 -5.68 -0.28
N VAL A 136 19.97 -6.00 -0.70
CA VAL A 136 20.29 -6.30 -2.10
C VAL A 136 20.70 -7.76 -2.20
N LYS A 137 19.94 -8.53 -2.96
CA LYS A 137 20.33 -9.88 -3.36
C LYS A 137 21.21 -9.77 -4.59
N HIS A 138 22.46 -10.20 -4.50
CA HIS A 138 23.39 -10.16 -5.62
C HIS A 138 24.09 -11.50 -5.82
N ALA A 139 24.56 -11.71 -7.05
CA ALA A 139 25.37 -12.88 -7.40
C ALA A 139 26.84 -12.50 -7.48
N ASP A 140 27.72 -13.37 -6.98
CA ASP A 140 29.13 -13.41 -7.38
C ASP A 140 29.31 -14.55 -8.39
N PRO A 141 29.42 -14.24 -9.70
CA PRO A 141 29.57 -15.28 -10.71
C PRO A 141 30.81 -16.15 -10.52
N ALA A 142 31.88 -15.61 -9.93
CA ALA A 142 33.13 -16.35 -9.71
C ALA A 142 32.98 -17.41 -8.61
N LYS A 143 32.09 -17.16 -7.63
CA LYS A 143 31.88 -18.07 -6.48
C LYS A 143 30.62 -18.91 -6.59
N LYS A 144 29.75 -18.67 -7.58
CA LYS A 144 28.42 -19.31 -7.72
C LYS A 144 27.59 -19.24 -6.43
N GLN A 145 27.78 -18.17 -5.65
CA GLN A 145 27.12 -17.95 -4.36
C GLN A 145 26.20 -16.73 -4.45
N LEU A 146 25.08 -16.79 -3.72
CA LEU A 146 24.17 -15.68 -3.50
C LEU A 146 24.60 -14.95 -2.23
N TYR A 147 24.64 -13.62 -2.30
CA TYR A 147 25.00 -12.75 -1.19
C TYR A 147 23.86 -11.75 -0.94
N TYR A 148 23.69 -11.39 0.33
CA TYR A 148 22.80 -10.32 0.76
C TYR A 148 23.64 -9.17 1.31
N TYR A 149 23.54 -8.00 0.70
CA TYR A 149 24.05 -6.75 1.26
C TYR A 149 22.90 -6.09 2.04
N ILE A 150 23.13 -5.73 3.30
CA ILE A 150 22.16 -5.02 4.14
C ILE A 150 22.84 -3.72 4.59
N ASP A 151 22.22 -2.58 4.30
CA ASP A 151 22.73 -1.31 4.81
C ASP A 151 22.33 -1.14 6.28
N SER A 152 23.32 -1.15 7.17
CA SER A 152 23.13 -0.81 8.57
C SER A 152 23.48 0.66 8.78
N VAL A 153 22.50 1.56 8.64
CA VAL A 153 22.69 2.93 9.12
C VAL A 153 22.60 2.90 10.65
N ASN A 154 23.75 2.96 11.31
CA ASN A 154 23.83 3.21 12.74
C ASN A 154 23.44 4.67 13.04
N ARG A 155 22.64 4.82 14.12
CA ARG A 155 22.23 6.05 14.84
C ARG A 155 21.00 6.78 14.34
N PHE A 156 19.83 6.35 14.79
CA PHE A 156 18.83 7.22 15.42
C PHE A 156 18.13 6.45 16.55
N GLN A 157 17.93 7.11 17.71
CA GLN A 157 17.03 6.63 18.75
C GLN A 157 15.60 6.83 18.24
N GLU A 158 15.05 5.82 17.58
CA GLU A 158 13.60 5.67 17.36
C GLU A 158 13.19 4.22 17.68
N PRO A 159 11.92 3.98 18.04
CA PRO A 159 11.48 2.70 18.55
C PRO A 159 11.39 1.66 17.43
N ALA A 160 12.15 0.57 17.59
CA ALA A 160 12.00 -0.71 16.91
C ALA A 160 12.27 -0.73 15.38
N GLY A 161 13.53 -0.98 15.02
CA GLY A 161 13.90 -1.59 13.74
C GLY A 161 14.80 -2.80 13.99
N LEU A 162 14.38 -3.99 13.57
CA LEU A 162 15.14 -5.24 13.71
C LEU A 162 16.14 -5.37 12.55
N GLY A 163 17.43 -5.49 12.88
CA GLY A 163 18.45 -6.00 11.96
C GLY A 163 18.83 -7.43 12.35
N PHE A 164 18.56 -8.42 11.51
CA PHE A 164 19.07 -9.78 11.71
C PHE A 164 20.52 -9.89 11.24
N ARG A 165 21.38 -10.52 12.06
CA ARG A 165 22.64 -11.12 11.59
C ARG A 165 22.33 -12.53 11.12
N ALA A 166 22.45 -12.78 9.82
CA ALA A 166 22.16 -14.09 9.25
C ALA A 166 23.04 -15.20 9.87
N GLY A 167 22.44 -16.38 10.07
CA GLY A 167 23.10 -17.60 10.54
C GLY A 167 24.11 -18.14 9.51
N ARG A 168 25.00 -19.02 9.99
CA ARG A 168 26.03 -19.67 9.17
C ARG A 168 25.51 -21.02 8.67
N ILE A 169 25.70 -21.32 7.39
CA ILE A 169 25.56 -22.67 6.86
C ILE A 169 26.90 -23.40 7.06
N ASP A 170 26.90 -24.54 7.73
CA ASP A 170 28.12 -25.32 7.93
C ASP A 170 28.51 -26.15 6.69
N LYS A 171 29.63 -26.87 6.79
CA LYS A 171 30.14 -27.70 5.68
C LYS A 171 29.24 -28.90 5.34
N ALA A 172 28.31 -29.25 6.21
CA ALA A 172 27.34 -30.33 6.02
C ALA A 172 25.98 -29.82 5.50
N GLY A 173 25.81 -28.50 5.33
CA GLY A 173 24.56 -27.89 4.88
C GLY A 173 23.58 -27.57 5.99
N ASN A 174 23.99 -27.68 7.27
CA ASN A 174 23.13 -27.34 8.40
C ASN A 174 23.01 -25.83 8.55
N PHE A 175 21.80 -25.35 8.85
CA PHE A 175 21.55 -23.94 9.15
C PHE A 175 21.82 -23.68 10.64
N ILE A 176 22.91 -22.97 10.96
CA ILE A 176 23.24 -22.59 12.33
C ILE A 176 22.73 -21.16 12.56
N LEU A 177 21.60 -21.00 13.24
CA LEU A 177 21.18 -19.72 13.79
C LEU A 177 22.19 -19.32 14.87
N GLN A 178 22.92 -18.22 14.64
CA GLN A 178 24.02 -17.83 15.51
C GLN A 178 23.46 -17.22 16.81
N LYS A 179 23.60 -18.01 17.89
CA LYS A 179 23.63 -17.80 19.35
C LYS A 179 23.12 -16.51 20.03
N ASP A 180 23.01 -15.35 19.39
CA ASP A 180 22.65 -14.09 20.05
C ASP A 180 21.68 -13.27 19.18
N ILE A 181 20.42 -13.71 19.06
CA ILE A 181 19.37 -12.83 18.55
C ILE A 181 18.89 -11.96 19.71
N ASN A 182 19.49 -10.77 19.85
CA ASN A 182 18.95 -9.74 20.73
C ASN A 182 17.78 -9.04 20.03
N MET A 183 16.56 -9.48 20.33
CA MET A 183 15.36 -8.75 19.95
C MET A 183 15.08 -7.69 21.01
N ARG A 184 15.38 -6.43 20.68
CA ARG A 184 15.17 -5.30 21.58
C ARG A 184 14.02 -4.45 21.03
N ASN A 185 12.90 -4.43 21.75
CA ASN A 185 11.80 -3.50 21.51
C ASN A 185 11.52 -2.71 22.80
N GLY A 186 11.95 -1.45 22.84
CA GLY A 186 11.83 -0.62 24.04
C GLY A 186 12.54 -1.22 25.25
N SER A 187 11.78 -1.49 26.32
CA SER A 187 12.27 -2.00 27.61
C SER A 187 12.37 -3.53 27.72
N THR A 188 11.84 -4.28 26.75
CA THR A 188 11.81 -5.75 26.79
C THR A 188 12.87 -6.33 25.86
N THR A 189 13.66 -7.29 26.38
CA THR A 189 14.60 -8.09 25.58
C THR A 189 14.11 -9.53 25.59
N ALA A 190 13.74 -10.06 24.43
CA ALA A 190 13.50 -11.50 24.28
C ALA A 190 14.83 -12.18 23.97
N TYR A 191 15.19 -13.17 24.77
CA TYR A 191 16.41 -13.96 24.61
C TYR A 191 16.04 -15.34 24.06
N LEU A 192 16.46 -15.64 22.84
CA LEU A 192 16.46 -17.02 22.36
C LEU A 192 17.77 -17.68 22.83
N ASN A 193 17.75 -18.19 24.07
CA ASN A 193 18.90 -18.82 24.71
C ASN A 193 18.99 -20.30 24.32
N GLY A 194 19.85 -20.64 23.35
CA GLY A 194 20.18 -22.03 23.01
C GLY A 194 20.67 -22.20 21.58
N GLU A 195 21.46 -23.25 21.33
CA GLU A 195 21.73 -23.73 19.96
C GLU A 195 20.48 -24.45 19.45
N LEU A 196 19.84 -23.89 18.42
CA LEU A 196 18.78 -24.59 17.70
C LEU A 196 19.43 -25.44 16.61
N LEU A 197 19.93 -26.61 17.01
CA LEU A 197 20.39 -27.65 16.09
C LEU A 197 19.16 -28.28 15.43
N CYS A 198 18.88 -27.85 14.21
CA CYS A 198 17.82 -28.40 13.39
C CYS A 198 18.47 -29.18 12.24
N GLU A 199 18.66 -30.48 12.44
CA GLU A 199 19.17 -31.38 11.39
C GLU A 199 18.11 -31.48 10.29
N ASN A 200 18.49 -31.21 9.04
CA ASN A 200 17.60 -31.24 7.88
C ASN A 200 16.35 -30.36 8.03
N CYS A 201 16.49 -29.12 8.51
CA CYS A 201 15.36 -28.19 8.58
C CYS A 201 15.46 -27.05 7.58
N GLY A 202 14.33 -26.70 6.97
CA GLY A 202 14.15 -25.43 6.28
C GLY A 202 13.54 -24.40 7.24
N ILE A 203 14.10 -23.19 7.29
CA ILE A 203 13.37 -22.03 7.82
C ILE A 203 12.44 -21.57 6.69
N ALA A 204 11.16 -21.89 6.82
CA ALA A 204 10.17 -21.56 5.80
C ALA A 204 9.65 -20.12 5.94
N PHE A 205 9.68 -19.56 7.15
CA PHE A 205 9.18 -18.22 7.45
C PHE A 205 9.70 -17.72 8.80
N ASN A 206 10.02 -16.43 8.85
CA ASN A 206 10.36 -15.71 10.07
C ASN A 206 9.74 -14.31 10.02
N ASP A 207 9.04 -13.93 11.08
CA ASP A 207 8.46 -12.60 11.24
C ASP A 207 8.52 -12.20 12.72
N ALA A 208 8.59 -10.89 12.96
CA ALA A 208 8.64 -10.34 14.32
C ALA A 208 8.09 -8.92 14.32
N ALA A 209 7.19 -8.63 15.26
CA ALA A 209 6.74 -7.28 15.54
C ALA A 209 6.35 -7.13 17.01
N GLY A 210 6.47 -5.92 17.55
CA GLY A 210 6.21 -5.71 18.98
C GLY A 210 7.18 -6.53 19.85
N ASN A 211 6.62 -7.21 20.85
CA ASN A 211 7.35 -8.16 21.72
C ASN A 211 7.22 -9.61 21.24
N HIS A 212 6.70 -9.84 20.03
CA HIS A 212 6.40 -11.17 19.52
C HIS A 212 7.40 -11.62 18.46
N ALA A 213 7.83 -12.88 18.56
CA ALA A 213 8.76 -13.50 17.64
C ALA A 213 8.18 -14.82 17.13
N PHE A 214 8.19 -15.02 15.81
CA PHE A 214 7.65 -16.23 15.22
C PHE A 214 8.67 -16.89 14.29
N PHE A 215 8.84 -18.20 14.48
CA PHE A 215 9.70 -19.03 13.66
C PHE A 215 8.96 -20.29 13.22
N MET A 216 8.96 -20.59 11.92
CA MET A 216 8.61 -21.92 11.46
C MET A 216 9.82 -22.76 11.11
N LEU A 217 9.82 -23.95 11.68
CA LEU A 217 10.82 -24.97 11.47
C LEU A 217 10.15 -26.15 10.77
N GLN A 218 10.42 -26.29 9.48
CA GLN A 218 9.97 -27.45 8.73
C GLN A 218 11.03 -28.54 8.83
N THR A 219 10.70 -29.71 9.39
CA THR A 219 11.59 -30.87 9.37
C THR A 219 11.50 -31.55 8.00
N MET A 220 12.63 -31.81 7.36
CA MET A 220 12.70 -32.45 6.03
C MET A 220 12.76 -33.99 6.11
N ASP A 221 12.41 -34.58 7.25
CA ASP A 221 12.37 -36.05 7.40
C ASP A 221 11.20 -36.66 6.60
N GLU A 222 11.11 -38.01 6.57
CA GLU A 222 10.05 -38.73 5.85
C GLU A 222 8.64 -38.36 6.31
N LYS A 223 8.49 -37.82 7.52
CA LYS A 223 7.21 -37.41 8.09
C LYS A 223 6.80 -36.00 7.67
N LYS A 224 7.74 -35.18 7.16
CA LYS A 224 7.51 -33.79 6.70
C LYS A 224 6.71 -32.95 7.69
N GLN A 225 6.89 -33.17 9.00
CA GLN A 225 6.12 -32.44 10.00
C GLN A 225 6.59 -31.00 10.10
N VAL A 226 5.63 -30.09 10.27
CA VAL A 226 5.93 -28.68 10.54
C VAL A 226 5.82 -28.46 12.04
N THR A 227 6.89 -27.92 12.65
CA THR A 227 6.89 -27.42 14.01
C THR A 227 7.06 -25.91 13.95
N TYR A 228 6.40 -25.17 14.83
CA TYR A 228 6.56 -23.72 14.89
C TYR A 228 6.84 -23.27 16.32
N LEU A 229 7.43 -22.08 16.44
CA LEU A 229 7.76 -21.41 17.69
C LEU A 229 7.05 -20.07 17.72
N VAL A 230 6.28 -19.84 18.78
CA VAL A 230 5.70 -18.52 19.09
C VAL A 230 6.37 -18.06 20.39
N ASP A 231 7.07 -16.92 20.35
CA ASP A 231 7.76 -16.33 21.51
C ASP A 231 8.75 -17.29 22.20
N GLY A 232 9.37 -18.18 21.42
CA GLY A 232 10.32 -19.19 21.92
C GLY A 232 9.67 -20.46 22.48
N GLU A 233 8.33 -20.53 22.52
CA GLU A 233 7.60 -21.73 22.95
C GLU A 233 7.33 -22.65 21.75
N LYS A 234 7.81 -23.90 21.85
CA LYS A 234 7.61 -24.94 20.82
C LYS A 234 6.14 -25.35 20.78
N GLN A 235 5.54 -25.19 19.63
CA GLN A 235 4.19 -25.62 19.34
C GLN A 235 4.19 -27.04 18.75
N GLY A 236 3.06 -27.73 18.87
CA GLY A 236 2.90 -29.12 18.42
C GLY A 236 3.05 -29.29 16.90
N PRO A 237 3.21 -30.54 16.42
CA PRO A 237 3.23 -30.82 14.99
C PRO A 237 1.90 -30.43 14.35
N ILE A 238 1.95 -29.89 13.14
CA ILE A 238 0.79 -29.56 12.31
C ILE A 238 0.93 -30.22 10.94
N ASP A 239 -0.21 -30.50 10.31
CA ASP A 239 -0.30 -31.16 9.00
C ASP A 239 0.02 -30.16 7.88
N SER A 240 -0.50 -28.94 8.00
CA SER A 240 -0.25 -27.83 7.08
C SER A 240 -0.61 -26.48 7.72
N TYR A 241 -0.23 -25.39 7.08
CA TYR A 241 -0.54 -24.03 7.53
C TYR A 241 -0.74 -23.09 6.34
N TRP A 242 -1.43 -21.98 6.60
CA TRP A 242 -1.40 -20.79 5.75
C TRP A 242 -0.41 -19.78 6.29
N VAL A 243 0.14 -18.96 5.39
CA VAL A 243 1.22 -18.00 5.69
C VAL A 243 0.90 -17.24 6.98
N PRO A 244 1.70 -17.44 8.05
CA PRO A 244 1.52 -16.75 9.30
C PRO A 244 1.68 -15.25 9.13
N GLY A 245 1.05 -14.49 10.00
CA GLY A 245 1.10 -13.04 9.97
C GLY A 245 1.34 -12.45 11.33
N ILE A 246 2.23 -11.46 11.40
CA ILE A 246 2.32 -10.55 12.54
C ILE A 246 1.93 -9.16 12.04
N ASP A 247 1.10 -8.43 12.78
CA ASP A 247 0.81 -7.03 12.48
C ASP A 247 1.87 -6.09 13.09
N LYS A 248 1.83 -4.80 12.76
CA LYS A 248 2.77 -3.79 13.28
C LYS A 248 2.73 -3.64 14.82
N PHE A 249 1.71 -4.17 15.49
CA PHE A 249 1.55 -4.16 16.95
C PHE A 249 2.01 -5.47 17.61
N GLY A 250 2.42 -6.46 16.82
CA GLY A 250 2.86 -7.77 17.31
C GLY A 250 1.76 -8.82 17.40
N ASN A 251 0.54 -8.55 16.94
CA ASN A 251 -0.51 -9.57 16.99
C ASN A 251 -0.23 -10.67 15.96
N PHE A 252 -0.07 -11.89 16.44
CA PHE A 252 0.21 -13.08 15.64
C PHE A 252 -1.09 -13.74 15.19
N THR A 253 -1.15 -14.18 13.93
CA THR A 253 -2.22 -15.05 13.44
C THR A 253 -1.70 -16.10 12.48
N MET A 254 -2.15 -17.34 12.64
CA MET A 254 -1.86 -18.44 11.71
C MET A 254 -3.05 -19.38 11.63
N LEU A 255 -3.56 -19.60 10.41
CA LEU A 255 -4.49 -20.68 10.13
C LEU A 255 -3.69 -21.96 9.89
N TYR A 256 -4.03 -23.05 10.57
CA TYR A 256 -3.33 -24.32 10.47
C TYR A 256 -4.26 -25.52 10.56
N TRP A 257 -3.78 -26.66 10.08
CA TRP A 257 -4.47 -27.94 10.16
C TRP A 257 -3.73 -28.88 11.08
N LYS A 258 -4.49 -29.58 11.92
CA LYS A 258 -3.97 -30.60 12.82
C LYS A 258 -4.97 -31.73 12.94
N ASP A 259 -4.51 -32.96 12.74
CA ASP A 259 -5.34 -34.15 12.81
C ASP A 259 -6.56 -34.07 11.85
N GLY A 260 -6.39 -33.42 10.69
CA GLY A 260 -7.45 -33.20 9.70
C GLY A 260 -8.44 -32.08 10.01
N GLU A 261 -8.32 -31.42 11.16
CA GLU A 261 -9.19 -30.33 11.60
C GLU A 261 -8.53 -28.95 11.42
N GLU A 262 -9.33 -27.91 11.15
CA GLU A 262 -8.88 -26.53 10.93
C GLU A 262 -8.83 -25.74 12.25
N TYR A 263 -7.75 -25.00 12.47
CA TYR A 263 -7.51 -24.20 13.69
C TYR A 263 -6.92 -22.84 13.33
N VAL A 264 -7.17 -21.85 14.18
CA VAL A 264 -6.47 -20.55 14.13
C VAL A 264 -5.65 -20.39 15.41
N GLN A 265 -4.35 -20.14 15.25
CA GLN A 265 -3.53 -19.58 16.31
C GLN A 265 -3.69 -18.06 16.24
N ALA A 266 -4.21 -17.44 17.31
CA ALA A 266 -4.28 -16.00 17.45
C ALA A 266 -3.52 -15.61 18.72
N ASN A 267 -2.36 -14.98 18.57
CA ASN A 267 -1.42 -14.75 19.67
C ASN A 267 -1.09 -16.07 20.39
N LYS A 268 -1.45 -16.17 21.68
CA LYS A 268 -1.26 -17.35 22.52
C LYS A 268 -2.46 -18.30 22.52
N GLU A 269 -3.54 -17.94 21.85
CA GLU A 269 -4.78 -18.70 21.84
C GLU A 269 -4.83 -19.68 20.67
N HIS A 270 -5.22 -20.92 20.96
CA HIS A 270 -5.50 -21.96 19.99
C HIS A 270 -7.01 -22.07 19.83
N ILE A 271 -7.54 -21.74 18.65
CA ILE A 271 -8.97 -21.64 18.40
C ILE A 271 -9.39 -22.72 17.40
N GLY A 272 -10.19 -23.68 17.84
CA GLY A 272 -10.75 -24.74 17.00
C GLY A 272 -11.22 -25.97 17.78
N PRO A 273 -11.72 -27.02 17.09
CA PRO A 273 -11.78 -27.14 15.63
C PRO A 273 -12.80 -26.18 14.97
N LEU A 274 -12.45 -25.68 13.79
CA LEU A 274 -13.22 -24.70 13.01
C LEU A 274 -13.60 -25.29 11.64
N GLN A 275 -14.55 -24.63 10.97
CA GLN A 275 -14.86 -24.88 9.58
C GLN A 275 -14.96 -23.56 8.82
N ASN A 276 -14.43 -23.56 7.60
CA ASN A 276 -14.63 -22.48 6.62
C ASN A 276 -14.16 -21.14 7.17
N VAL A 277 -12.98 -21.13 7.81
CA VAL A 277 -12.36 -19.89 8.28
C VAL A 277 -12.10 -18.99 7.07
N LYS A 278 -12.65 -17.78 7.11
CA LYS A 278 -12.57 -16.82 6.01
C LYS A 278 -12.26 -15.43 6.51
N GLY A 279 -11.52 -14.69 5.70
CA GLY A 279 -11.23 -13.29 5.97
C GLY A 279 -10.47 -13.12 7.28
N VAL A 280 -9.47 -13.96 7.53
CA VAL A 280 -8.51 -13.72 8.61
C VAL A 280 -7.83 -12.40 8.32
N ARG A 281 -8.15 -11.39 9.12
CA ARG A 281 -7.69 -10.01 8.94
C ARG A 281 -6.92 -9.55 10.15
N ARG A 282 -5.86 -8.80 9.84
CA ARG A 282 -5.10 -8.02 10.80
C ARG A 282 -5.85 -6.71 10.96
N SER A 283 -6.29 -6.37 12.17
CA SER A 283 -6.82 -5.02 12.39
C SER A 283 -5.65 -4.03 12.23
N THR A 284 -5.82 -3.01 11.39
CA THR A 284 -4.86 -1.91 11.28
C THR A 284 -5.06 -0.96 12.47
N GLY A 285 -4.67 -1.41 13.66
CA GLY A 285 -4.74 -0.64 14.89
C GLY A 285 -4.38 -1.47 16.11
N ALA A 286 -4.44 -0.87 17.30
CA ALA A 286 -4.15 -1.51 18.58
C ALA A 286 -5.15 -2.62 18.98
N PHE A 287 -5.88 -3.20 18.01
CA PHE A 287 -7.17 -3.84 18.24
C PHE A 287 -7.17 -5.36 17.95
N GLY A 288 -6.04 -5.95 17.57
CA GLY A 288 -5.85 -7.41 17.58
C GLY A 288 -6.26 -8.15 16.30
N VAL A 289 -6.63 -9.42 16.46
CA VAL A 289 -6.93 -10.37 15.40
C VAL A 289 -8.45 -10.48 15.19
N LEU A 290 -8.91 -10.38 13.94
CA LEU A 290 -10.32 -10.41 13.56
C LEU A 290 -10.58 -11.44 12.45
N PHE A 291 -11.46 -12.40 12.67
CA PHE A 291 -11.83 -13.36 11.61
C PHE A 291 -13.25 -13.92 11.79
N LYS A 292 -13.85 -14.35 10.67
CA LYS A 292 -15.13 -15.06 10.70
C LYS A 292 -14.96 -16.55 10.44
N PHE A 293 -15.75 -17.35 11.13
CA PHE A 293 -15.66 -18.80 11.07
C PHE A 293 -17.02 -19.47 11.31
N ARG A 294 -17.07 -20.78 11.13
CA ARG A 294 -18.14 -21.66 11.61
C ARG A 294 -17.55 -22.64 12.62
N LYS A 295 -18.32 -23.00 13.64
CA LYS A 295 -17.93 -24.10 14.53
C LYS A 295 -18.25 -25.42 13.83
N ALA A 296 -17.37 -26.41 13.99
CA ALA A 296 -17.51 -27.70 13.32
C ALA A 296 -18.78 -28.46 13.70
N GLU A 297 -19.24 -28.31 14.94
CA GLU A 297 -20.38 -29.03 15.52
C GLU A 297 -21.73 -28.32 15.32
N GLU A 298 -21.75 -27.13 14.69
CA GLU A 298 -22.94 -26.30 14.58
C GLU A 298 -23.57 -26.30 13.18
N PRO A 299 -24.87 -25.94 13.04
CA PRO A 299 -25.51 -25.81 11.75
C PRO A 299 -24.70 -24.93 10.80
N ALA A 300 -24.58 -25.35 9.54
CA ALA A 300 -23.76 -24.68 8.54
C ALA A 300 -24.12 -23.21 8.30
N ASN A 301 -25.27 -22.72 8.76
CA ASN A 301 -25.69 -21.34 8.60
C ASN A 301 -25.20 -20.41 9.72
N ASN A 302 -24.77 -20.95 10.86
CA ASN A 302 -24.29 -20.14 11.97
C ASN A 302 -22.92 -19.54 11.63
N ARG A 303 -22.81 -18.21 11.75
CA ARG A 303 -21.55 -17.49 11.58
C ARG A 303 -21.08 -16.94 12.91
N TYR A 304 -19.77 -17.01 13.12
CA TYR A 304 -19.10 -16.50 14.31
C TYR A 304 -18.04 -15.48 13.92
N LEU A 305 -17.81 -14.53 14.82
CA LEU A 305 -16.72 -13.57 14.77
C LEU A 305 -15.79 -13.85 15.94
N TYR A 306 -14.50 -13.98 15.69
CA TYR A 306 -13.48 -13.80 16.71
C TYR A 306 -12.97 -12.37 16.64
N ASP A 307 -13.00 -11.65 17.75
CA ASP A 307 -12.46 -10.30 17.91
C ASP A 307 -11.70 -10.25 19.24
N ASN A 308 -10.37 -10.31 19.12
CA ASN A 308 -9.40 -10.15 20.20
C ASN A 308 -9.68 -10.94 21.49
N GLY A 309 -9.80 -12.26 21.36
CA GLY A 309 -10.00 -13.20 22.48
C GLY A 309 -11.47 -13.49 22.80
N GLN A 310 -12.39 -12.81 22.13
CA GLN A 310 -13.82 -13.02 22.32
C GLN A 310 -14.48 -13.55 21.05
N ILE A 311 -15.43 -14.48 21.25
CA ILE A 311 -16.22 -15.08 20.17
C ILE A 311 -17.65 -14.55 20.25
N TYR A 312 -18.15 -14.03 19.12
CA TYR A 312 -19.49 -13.47 18.96
C TYR A 312 -20.29 -14.29 17.95
N GLY A 313 -21.54 -14.60 18.31
CA GLY A 313 -22.47 -15.31 17.45
C GLY A 313 -23.51 -16.11 18.23
N PRO A 314 -24.37 -16.88 17.55
CA PRO A 314 -24.48 -16.97 16.09
C PRO A 314 -24.98 -15.65 15.46
N LEU A 315 -24.50 -15.36 14.25
CA LEU A 315 -24.89 -14.21 13.42
C LEU A 315 -25.52 -14.70 12.12
N ASP A 316 -26.51 -13.95 11.62
CA ASP A 316 -27.20 -14.25 10.35
C ASP A 316 -26.25 -13.96 9.17
N SER A 317 -25.59 -12.80 9.22
CA SER A 317 -24.56 -12.38 8.26
C SER A 317 -23.45 -11.59 8.97
N ILE A 318 -22.26 -11.58 8.38
CA ILE A 318 -21.13 -10.77 8.86
C ILE A 318 -20.16 -10.44 7.71
N GLU A 319 -19.82 -9.17 7.64
CA GLU A 319 -18.86 -8.59 6.70
C GLU A 319 -17.83 -7.75 7.46
N LEU A 320 -16.56 -8.10 7.27
CA LEU A 320 -15.46 -7.37 7.88
C LEU A 320 -15.11 -6.17 7.00
N VAL A 321 -14.90 -5.01 7.61
CA VAL A 321 -14.38 -3.83 6.91
C VAL A 321 -12.89 -4.03 6.66
N PRO A 322 -12.36 -3.78 5.45
CA PRO A 322 -10.92 -3.85 5.22
C PRO A 322 -10.18 -2.85 6.10
N TYR A 323 -9.04 -3.26 6.67
CA TYR A 323 -8.17 -2.38 7.46
C TYR A 323 -8.92 -1.66 8.60
N SER A 324 -9.75 -2.39 9.34
CA SER A 324 -10.53 -1.84 10.45
C SER A 324 -10.89 -2.94 11.47
N ASP A 325 -11.12 -2.55 12.73
CA ASP A 325 -11.70 -3.39 13.79
C ASP A 325 -13.24 -3.34 13.80
N MET A 326 -13.83 -2.72 12.78
CA MET A 326 -15.27 -2.65 12.60
C MET A 326 -15.78 -3.69 11.63
N TYR A 327 -17.04 -4.07 11.83
CA TYR A 327 -17.71 -5.07 11.02
C TYR A 327 -19.20 -4.76 10.92
N TYR A 328 -19.77 -5.07 9.77
CA TYR A 328 -21.21 -5.11 9.58
C TYR A 328 -21.71 -6.51 9.94
N TYR A 329 -22.83 -6.60 10.66
CA TYR A 329 -23.46 -7.89 10.94
C TYR A 329 -24.97 -7.79 11.03
N GLU A 330 -25.63 -8.92 10.77
CA GLU A 330 -27.06 -9.09 10.99
C GLU A 330 -27.31 -10.11 12.10
N LYS A 331 -28.29 -9.80 12.95
CA LYS A 331 -28.69 -10.69 14.04
C LYS A 331 -30.17 -10.52 14.35
N ASN A 332 -30.93 -11.62 14.26
CA ASN A 332 -32.37 -11.66 14.50
C ASN A 332 -33.14 -10.65 13.65
N GLY A 333 -32.71 -10.46 12.39
CA GLY A 333 -33.29 -9.48 11.46
C GLY A 333 -32.90 -8.02 11.70
N GLY A 334 -32.17 -7.72 12.79
CA GLY A 334 -31.53 -6.41 12.99
C GLY A 334 -30.23 -6.29 12.22
N LYS A 335 -29.88 -5.08 11.80
CA LYS A 335 -28.67 -4.73 11.04
C LYS A 335 -27.81 -3.81 11.88
N PHE A 336 -26.53 -4.15 12.04
CA PHE A 336 -25.65 -3.44 12.96
C PHE A 336 -24.28 -3.19 12.35
N VAL A 337 -23.69 -2.09 12.77
CA VAL A 337 -22.24 -1.90 12.72
C VAL A 337 -21.71 -2.18 14.12
N GLY A 338 -20.76 -3.10 14.22
CA GLY A 338 -20.17 -3.56 15.46
C GLY A 338 -18.70 -3.24 15.58
N ARG A 339 -18.24 -3.23 16.84
CA ARG A 339 -16.84 -3.10 17.23
C ARG A 339 -16.65 -3.70 18.62
N LYS A 340 -15.59 -4.47 18.84
CA LYS A 340 -15.30 -5.09 20.16
C LYS A 340 -16.51 -5.84 20.72
N GLY A 341 -17.23 -6.54 19.85
CA GLY A 341 -18.38 -7.33 20.24
C GLY A 341 -19.70 -6.61 20.46
N ALA A 342 -19.70 -5.29 20.45
CA ALA A 342 -20.88 -4.49 20.75
C ALA A 342 -21.39 -3.80 19.48
N PRO A 343 -22.72 -3.63 19.34
CA PRO A 343 -23.26 -2.71 18.35
C PRO A 343 -22.82 -1.29 18.71
N VAL A 344 -22.20 -0.59 17.76
CA VAL A 344 -21.92 0.84 17.86
C VAL A 344 -22.91 1.67 17.05
N PHE A 345 -23.61 1.05 16.09
CA PHE A 345 -24.67 1.70 15.35
C PHE A 345 -25.71 0.66 14.91
N GLU A 346 -26.98 0.96 15.13
CA GLU A 346 -28.11 0.17 14.61
C GLU A 346 -28.61 0.81 13.31
N ILE A 347 -28.58 0.05 12.22
CA ILE A 347 -29.04 0.51 10.92
C ILE A 347 -30.58 0.34 10.89
N PRO A 348 -31.34 1.40 10.52
CA PRO A 348 -32.80 1.29 10.40
C PRO A 348 -33.22 0.12 9.52
N ALA A 349 -34.30 -0.58 9.91
CA ALA A 349 -34.70 -1.84 9.29
C ALA A 349 -34.93 -1.73 7.76
N ASP A 350 -35.45 -0.59 7.30
CA ASP A 350 -35.74 -0.25 5.91
C ASP A 350 -34.50 0.23 5.12
N GLN A 351 -33.33 0.26 5.76
CA GLN A 351 -32.08 0.74 5.18
C GLN A 351 -31.00 -0.35 5.13
N GLY A 352 -29.99 -0.15 4.29
CA GLY A 352 -28.79 -0.96 4.20
C GLY A 352 -27.53 -0.10 4.34
N LEU A 353 -26.41 -0.75 4.64
CA LEU A 353 -25.09 -0.12 4.63
C LEU A 353 -24.57 -0.08 3.18
N THR A 354 -24.15 1.08 2.69
CA THR A 354 -23.50 1.21 1.38
C THR A 354 -21.98 1.27 1.49
N THR A 355 -21.48 1.97 2.50
CA THR A 355 -20.05 2.20 2.70
C THR A 355 -19.76 2.46 4.18
N LEU A 356 -18.56 2.08 4.62
CA LEU A 356 -18.10 2.21 6.00
C LEU A 356 -16.60 2.43 6.01
N SER A 357 -16.16 3.44 6.76
CA SER A 357 -14.75 3.77 7.00
C SER A 357 -14.53 4.01 8.49
N CYS A 358 -13.33 3.68 8.98
CA CYS A 358 -12.96 3.84 10.37
C CYS A 358 -11.55 4.42 10.48
N ALA A 359 -11.39 5.35 11.41
CA ALA A 359 -10.11 5.90 11.80
C ALA A 359 -9.44 5.02 12.86
N ALA A 360 -8.11 5.05 12.94
CA ALA A 360 -7.37 4.45 14.05
C ALA A 360 -7.76 5.01 15.43
N SER A 361 -8.24 6.26 15.48
CA SER A 361 -8.82 6.90 16.67
C SER A 361 -10.11 6.23 17.15
N GLY A 362 -10.70 5.36 16.33
CA GLY A 362 -11.95 4.68 16.63
C GLY A 362 -13.21 5.44 16.24
N ARG A 363 -13.05 6.64 15.66
CA ARG A 363 -14.13 7.32 14.95
C ARG A 363 -14.48 6.55 13.69
N TYR A 364 -15.73 6.60 13.28
CA TYR A 364 -16.19 5.92 12.07
C TYR A 364 -17.17 6.76 11.27
N MET A 365 -17.23 6.51 9.98
CA MET A 365 -18.15 7.14 9.07
C MET A 365 -18.86 6.08 8.25
N LEU A 366 -20.19 6.18 8.14
CA LEU A 366 -21.00 5.24 7.37
C LEU A 366 -21.96 5.96 6.44
N GLY A 367 -22.17 5.38 5.27
CA GLY A 367 -23.20 5.77 4.31
C GLY A 367 -24.30 4.71 4.26
N LEU A 368 -25.56 5.17 4.22
CA LEU A 368 -26.73 4.31 4.09
C LEU A 368 -27.36 4.38 2.69
N THR A 369 -28.19 3.39 2.39
CA THR A 369 -28.90 3.27 1.09
C THR A 369 -29.83 4.44 0.78
N ASP A 370 -30.36 5.15 1.78
CA ASP A 370 -31.16 6.37 1.57
C ASP A 370 -30.33 7.64 1.39
N GLY A 371 -29.01 7.50 1.30
CA GLY A 371 -28.06 8.61 1.14
C GLY A 371 -27.70 9.32 2.45
N SER A 372 -28.15 8.84 3.61
CA SER A 372 -27.73 9.39 4.90
C SER A 372 -26.27 9.05 5.19
N VAL A 373 -25.50 10.04 5.66
CA VAL A 373 -24.11 9.87 6.12
C VAL A 373 -24.03 10.20 7.59
N TYR A 374 -23.46 9.29 8.38
CA TYR A 374 -23.22 9.47 9.81
C TYR A 374 -21.72 9.50 10.09
N LEU A 375 -21.33 10.37 11.01
CA LEU A 375 -20.01 10.37 11.65
C LEU A 375 -20.21 9.98 13.10
N ASN A 376 -19.71 8.81 13.46
CA ASN A 376 -20.16 8.07 14.64
C ASN A 376 -21.69 7.90 14.61
N GLU A 377 -22.39 8.33 15.65
CA GLU A 377 -23.86 8.30 15.74
C GLU A 377 -24.52 9.60 15.24
N GLN A 378 -23.73 10.61 14.86
CA GLN A 378 -24.25 11.92 14.46
C GLN A 378 -24.56 11.93 12.96
N LEU A 379 -25.82 12.20 12.60
CA LEU A 379 -26.20 12.46 11.22
C LEU A 379 -25.50 13.73 10.73
N MET A 380 -24.69 13.58 9.69
CA MET A 380 -23.96 14.69 9.07
C MET A 380 -24.81 15.35 7.98
N LYS A 381 -25.26 14.55 7.00
CA LYS A 381 -26.02 15.03 5.86
C LYS A 381 -26.76 13.89 5.17
N LYS A 382 -27.82 14.23 4.42
CA LYS A 382 -28.55 13.31 3.54
C LYS A 382 -28.37 13.71 2.07
N TYR A 383 -27.74 12.83 1.31
CA TYR A 383 -27.55 12.91 -0.14
C TYR A 383 -28.66 12.15 -0.89
N ALA A 384 -28.65 12.18 -2.23
CA ALA A 384 -29.54 11.30 -3.00
C ALA A 384 -29.05 9.86 -2.99
N SER A 385 -27.73 9.67 -3.06
CA SER A 385 -27.05 8.40 -2.86
C SER A 385 -25.62 8.65 -2.41
N VAL A 386 -25.07 7.74 -1.62
CA VAL A 386 -23.69 7.81 -1.12
C VAL A 386 -22.90 6.70 -1.80
N HIS A 387 -21.79 7.07 -2.43
CA HIS A 387 -20.91 6.14 -3.13
C HIS A 387 -19.77 5.67 -2.23
N LEU A 388 -19.10 6.62 -1.56
CA LEU A 388 -17.94 6.34 -0.73
C LEU A 388 -17.89 7.33 0.44
N VAL A 389 -17.51 6.83 1.61
CA VAL A 389 -17.08 7.65 2.75
C VAL A 389 -15.70 7.19 3.17
N LYS A 390 -14.85 8.15 3.54
CA LYS A 390 -13.51 7.89 4.04
C LYS A 390 -13.19 8.82 5.20
N LEU A 391 -12.53 8.27 6.21
CA LEU A 391 -12.16 8.94 7.44
C LEU A 391 -10.75 8.49 7.83
N ASP A 392 -9.83 9.44 7.99
CA ASP A 392 -8.44 9.15 8.36
C ASP A 392 -8.20 9.11 9.87
N SER A 393 -6.97 8.77 10.25
CA SER A 393 -6.57 8.68 11.66
C SER A 393 -6.63 10.02 12.42
N SER A 394 -6.42 11.14 11.72
CA SER A 394 -6.53 12.51 12.24
C SER A 394 -7.99 12.97 12.39
N GLY A 395 -8.93 12.26 11.78
CA GLY A 395 -10.35 12.55 11.79
C GLY A 395 -10.81 13.50 10.70
N HIS A 396 -9.96 13.74 9.69
CA HIS A 396 -10.37 14.35 8.43
C HIS A 396 -11.15 13.32 7.61
N PHE A 397 -12.09 13.79 6.79
CA PHE A 397 -12.94 12.93 6.01
C PHE A 397 -13.23 13.46 4.62
N TYR A 398 -13.57 12.53 3.73
CA TYR A 398 -14.25 12.86 2.50
C TYR A 398 -15.46 11.97 2.21
N ILE A 399 -16.43 12.53 1.51
CA ILE A 399 -17.65 11.86 1.07
C ILE A 399 -17.76 12.04 -0.45
N GLN A 400 -17.94 10.94 -1.18
CA GLN A 400 -18.37 10.96 -2.57
C GLN A 400 -19.84 10.53 -2.63
N ALA A 401 -20.69 11.39 -3.17
CA ALA A 401 -22.13 11.21 -3.17
C ALA A 401 -22.79 11.91 -4.36
N TYR A 402 -24.07 11.66 -4.60
CA TYR A 402 -24.85 12.41 -5.58
C TYR A 402 -25.81 13.35 -4.87
N ASP A 403 -25.93 14.58 -5.38
CA ASP A 403 -26.96 15.49 -4.92
C ASP A 403 -28.35 15.07 -5.42
N LYS A 404 -29.40 15.79 -4.97
CA LYS A 404 -30.80 15.54 -5.38
C LYS A 404 -31.05 15.68 -6.89
N LYS A 405 -30.14 16.31 -7.63
CA LYS A 405 -30.20 16.45 -9.09
C LYS A 405 -29.40 15.35 -9.81
N GLY A 406 -28.82 14.40 -9.07
CA GLY A 406 -27.98 13.34 -9.61
C GLY A 406 -26.59 13.82 -10.03
N ARG A 407 -26.13 14.97 -9.54
CA ARG A 407 -24.78 15.48 -9.84
C ARG A 407 -23.76 14.93 -8.86
N PRO A 408 -22.54 14.57 -9.29
CA PRO A 408 -21.46 14.18 -8.39
C PRO A 408 -21.10 15.30 -7.42
N VAL A 409 -20.96 14.92 -6.15
CA VAL A 409 -20.59 15.79 -5.05
C VAL A 409 -19.46 15.16 -4.26
N VAL A 410 -18.45 15.98 -3.98
CA VAL A 410 -17.37 15.64 -3.05
C VAL A 410 -17.50 16.57 -1.85
N ASN A 411 -17.54 16.01 -0.64
CA ASN A 411 -17.50 16.79 0.59
C ASN A 411 -16.17 16.52 1.31
N LEU A 412 -15.36 17.54 1.55
CA LEU A 412 -14.10 17.46 2.31
C LEU A 412 -14.26 18.24 3.61
N ASP A 413 -14.28 17.55 4.75
CA ASP A 413 -14.44 18.16 6.07
C ASP A 413 -15.61 19.18 6.17
N GLY A 414 -16.74 18.85 5.55
CA GLY A 414 -17.94 19.69 5.52
C GLY A 414 -18.00 20.66 4.33
N ARG A 415 -16.91 20.89 3.60
CA ARG A 415 -16.91 21.74 2.39
C ARG A 415 -17.37 20.94 1.18
N GLU A 416 -18.40 21.44 0.51
CA GLU A 416 -19.02 20.72 -0.59
C GLU A 416 -18.62 21.28 -1.95
N PHE A 417 -18.17 20.39 -2.82
CA PHE A 417 -17.81 20.67 -4.21
C PHE A 417 -18.74 19.88 -5.11
N THR A 418 -19.52 20.59 -5.92
CA THR A 418 -20.39 19.96 -6.92
C THR A 418 -19.70 19.98 -8.26
N CYS A 419 -19.56 18.82 -8.88
CA CYS A 419 -19.04 18.74 -10.24
C CYS A 419 -20.18 18.98 -11.24
N ALA A 420 -19.87 19.70 -12.32
CA ALA A 420 -20.87 20.03 -13.34
C ALA A 420 -21.38 18.77 -14.07
N GLU A 421 -20.49 17.80 -14.30
CA GLU A 421 -20.75 16.59 -15.08
C GLU A 421 -19.96 15.40 -14.51
N GLY A 422 -20.21 14.21 -15.06
CA GLY A 422 -19.51 12.97 -14.75
C GLY A 422 -20.26 12.00 -13.84
N ASN A 423 -19.61 10.87 -13.53
CA ASN A 423 -20.18 9.78 -12.73
C ASN A 423 -19.04 9.10 -11.93
N PHE A 424 -19.25 8.81 -10.65
CA PHE A 424 -18.37 7.96 -9.83
C PHE A 424 -18.44 6.46 -10.25
N GLY A 425 -18.39 6.18 -11.56
CA GLY A 425 -18.42 4.82 -12.10
C GLY A 425 -17.12 4.05 -11.87
N TRP A 426 -16.96 2.87 -12.46
CA TRP A 426 -15.81 2.00 -12.18
C TRP A 426 -14.43 2.48 -12.72
N ASN A 427 -14.38 3.60 -13.44
CA ASN A 427 -13.18 4.07 -14.14
C ASN A 427 -12.86 5.54 -13.81
N PHE A 428 -12.61 5.85 -12.54
CA PHE A 428 -12.12 7.18 -12.14
C PHE A 428 -10.89 7.11 -11.25
N PHE A 429 -10.08 8.15 -11.33
CA PHE A 429 -9.00 8.47 -10.42
C PHE A 429 -9.45 9.57 -9.47
N PHE A 430 -9.23 9.39 -8.18
CA PHE A 430 -9.60 10.37 -7.16
C PHE A 430 -8.47 10.50 -6.15
N HIS A 431 -8.00 11.73 -5.94
CA HIS A 431 -6.96 12.05 -4.97
C HIS A 431 -7.42 13.23 -4.11
N VAL A 432 -7.10 13.19 -2.83
CA VAL A 432 -7.32 14.29 -1.89
C VAL A 432 -5.96 14.79 -1.44
N SER A 433 -5.80 16.11 -1.26
CA SER A 433 -4.57 16.65 -0.67
C SER A 433 -4.43 16.20 0.79
N ASN A 434 -3.20 16.14 1.30
CA ASN A 434 -2.92 15.65 2.66
C ASN A 434 -3.59 16.51 3.76
N ASP A 435 -3.88 17.78 3.47
CA ASP A 435 -4.60 18.69 4.37
C ASP A 435 -6.13 18.68 4.17
N TYR A 436 -6.65 17.78 3.32
CA TYR A 436 -8.06 17.63 2.98
C TYR A 436 -8.71 18.93 2.46
N ARG A 437 -7.92 19.85 1.90
CA ARG A 437 -8.44 21.11 1.33
C ARG A 437 -8.81 21.01 -0.12
N HIS A 438 -8.15 20.12 -0.84
CA HIS A 438 -8.30 20.02 -2.26
C HIS A 438 -8.53 18.58 -2.67
N PHE A 439 -9.19 18.40 -3.81
CA PHE A 439 -9.23 17.10 -4.46
C PHE A 439 -9.03 17.23 -5.95
N PHE A 440 -8.52 16.14 -6.51
CA PHE A 440 -8.43 15.88 -7.92
C PHE A 440 -9.34 14.70 -8.26
N TRP A 441 -10.11 14.85 -9.33
CA TRP A 441 -10.96 13.79 -9.85
C TRP A 441 -10.85 13.72 -11.37
N HIS A 442 -10.64 12.53 -11.90
CA HIS A 442 -10.62 12.29 -13.33
C HIS A 442 -11.41 11.03 -13.67
N GLN A 443 -12.25 11.11 -14.69
CA GLN A 443 -12.99 9.96 -15.21
C GLN A 443 -12.40 9.58 -16.56
N ASN A 444 -12.06 8.31 -16.75
CA ASN A 444 -11.53 7.82 -18.03
C ASN A 444 -12.51 8.11 -19.17
N GLY A 445 -11.98 8.66 -20.28
CA GLY A 445 -12.78 9.08 -21.43
C GLY A 445 -13.48 10.43 -21.27
N SER A 446 -13.32 11.13 -20.14
CA SER A 446 -13.81 12.50 -19.98
C SER A 446 -12.90 13.50 -20.70
N ASP A 447 -13.50 14.53 -21.30
CA ASP A 447 -12.75 15.67 -21.85
C ASP A 447 -12.15 16.57 -20.76
N ASN A 448 -12.62 16.41 -19.51
CA ASN A 448 -12.22 17.21 -18.37
C ASN A 448 -11.76 16.32 -17.19
N MET A 449 -10.69 16.75 -16.53
CA MET A 449 -10.43 16.42 -15.14
C MET A 449 -11.02 17.53 -14.25
N TYR A 450 -11.18 17.29 -12.95
CA TYR A 450 -11.75 18.24 -12.01
C TYR A 450 -10.79 18.46 -10.85
N ILE A 451 -10.52 19.72 -10.52
CA ILE A 451 -9.86 20.11 -9.28
C ILE A 451 -10.85 21.00 -8.51
N ASP A 452 -11.19 20.60 -7.29
CA ASP A 452 -12.15 21.32 -6.44
C ASP A 452 -13.50 21.57 -7.13
N GLY A 453 -13.96 20.60 -7.92
CA GLY A 453 -15.19 20.67 -8.71
C GLY A 453 -15.10 21.53 -9.97
N LYS A 454 -13.97 22.21 -10.22
CA LYS A 454 -13.75 23.02 -11.42
C LYS A 454 -13.17 22.15 -12.55
N PRO A 455 -13.76 22.17 -13.76
CA PRO A 455 -13.24 21.40 -14.88
C PRO A 455 -11.91 21.99 -15.39
N ILE A 456 -10.99 21.10 -15.72
CA ILE A 456 -9.71 21.38 -16.37
C ILE A 456 -9.67 20.54 -17.65
N PRO A 457 -9.54 21.18 -18.83
CA PRO A 457 -9.48 20.46 -20.09
C PRO A 457 -8.31 19.46 -20.10
N GLN A 458 -8.60 18.21 -20.44
CA GLN A 458 -7.58 17.18 -20.58
C GLN A 458 -6.93 17.24 -21.97
N PRO A 459 -5.60 17.19 -22.08
CA PRO A 459 -4.93 16.97 -23.35
C PRO A 459 -5.09 15.50 -23.77
N SER A 460 -6.16 15.20 -24.53
CA SER A 460 -6.48 13.91 -25.17
C SER A 460 -6.85 12.73 -24.23
N PRO A 461 -8.10 12.23 -24.28
CA PRO A 461 -8.60 11.16 -23.41
C PRO A 461 -8.16 9.72 -23.77
N TRP A 462 -7.41 9.49 -24.87
CA TRP A 462 -7.28 8.14 -25.44
C TRP A 462 -5.85 7.59 -25.61
N GLU A 463 -4.80 8.34 -25.28
CA GLU A 463 -3.41 7.91 -25.51
C GLU A 463 -2.48 8.01 -24.29
N THR A 464 -3.03 8.32 -23.11
CA THR A 464 -2.19 8.56 -21.93
C THR A 464 -2.51 7.54 -20.84
N ASP A 465 -1.50 6.71 -20.53
CA ASP A 465 -1.28 6.20 -19.18
C ASP A 465 -0.98 7.42 -18.27
N ALA A 466 -1.98 8.30 -18.13
CA ALA A 466 -1.85 9.53 -17.38
C ALA A 466 -1.75 9.15 -15.92
N SER A 467 -0.63 9.54 -15.36
CA SER A 467 -0.29 9.30 -13.97
C SER A 467 -0.49 10.63 -13.24
N TYR A 468 -1.38 10.65 -12.26
CA TYR A 468 -1.81 11.85 -11.54
C TYR A 468 -1.29 11.81 -10.10
N TYR A 469 -0.82 12.95 -9.60
CA TYR A 469 -0.16 13.06 -8.30
C TYR A 469 -0.51 14.35 -7.60
N TYR A 470 -0.49 14.32 -6.27
CA TYR A 470 -0.42 15.51 -5.43
C TYR A 470 1.01 15.61 -4.88
N LEU A 471 1.70 16.72 -5.16
CA LEU A 471 3.02 17.01 -4.61
C LEU A 471 2.88 18.05 -3.50
N GLU A 472 2.98 17.59 -2.25
CA GLU A 472 2.85 18.44 -1.05
C GLU A 472 3.94 19.53 -1.01
N SER A 473 5.16 19.19 -1.39
CA SER A 473 6.33 20.10 -1.36
C SER A 473 6.14 21.40 -2.15
N ILE A 474 5.25 21.39 -3.14
CA ILE A 474 4.90 22.56 -3.95
C ILE A 474 3.40 22.88 -3.93
N ASN A 475 2.64 22.21 -3.05
CA ASN A 475 1.19 22.27 -2.95
C ASN A 475 0.48 22.25 -4.32
N ALA A 476 0.71 21.21 -5.12
CA ALA A 476 0.21 21.16 -6.48
C ALA A 476 -0.28 19.78 -6.90
N PHE A 477 -1.28 19.75 -7.78
CA PHE A 477 -1.57 18.56 -8.57
C PHE A 477 -0.70 18.54 -9.82
N CYS A 478 -0.11 17.38 -10.10
CA CYS A 478 0.79 17.16 -11.22
C CYS A 478 0.38 15.94 -12.03
N TRP A 479 0.62 16.00 -13.35
CA TRP A 479 0.41 14.84 -14.21
C TRP A 479 1.29 14.91 -15.45
N LEU A 480 1.37 13.78 -16.15
CA LEU A 480 2.08 13.63 -17.40
C LEU A 480 1.11 13.53 -18.57
N THR A 481 1.47 14.15 -19.70
CA THR A 481 0.85 13.82 -20.98
C THR A 481 1.90 13.45 -22.01
N LYS A 482 1.52 12.55 -22.91
CA LYS A 482 2.28 12.22 -24.12
C LYS A 482 1.58 12.87 -25.30
N GLU A 483 2.31 13.70 -26.04
CA GLU A 483 1.80 14.36 -27.24
C GLU A 483 2.78 14.09 -28.38
N GLY A 484 2.41 13.16 -29.27
CA GLY A 484 3.31 12.62 -30.28
C GLY A 484 4.51 11.90 -29.65
N ASN A 485 5.73 12.38 -29.95
CA ASN A 485 6.97 11.84 -29.39
C ASN A 485 7.47 12.63 -28.16
N SER A 486 6.67 13.56 -27.64
CA SER A 486 7.06 14.42 -26.52
C SER A 486 6.27 14.11 -25.26
N ILE A 487 6.93 14.24 -24.11
CA ILE A 487 6.34 14.08 -22.78
C ILE A 487 6.34 15.43 -22.09
N TYR A 488 5.19 15.81 -21.56
CA TYR A 488 4.96 17.06 -20.86
C TYR A 488 4.58 16.80 -19.41
N TRP A 489 5.17 17.58 -18.51
CA TRP A 489 4.78 17.72 -17.13
C TRP A 489 3.80 18.87 -17.00
N HIS A 490 2.71 18.64 -16.30
CA HIS A 490 1.73 19.66 -15.97
C HIS A 490 1.68 19.85 -14.47
N THR A 491 1.44 21.09 -14.04
CA THR A 491 1.35 21.45 -12.63
C THR A 491 0.25 22.47 -12.44
N VAL A 492 -0.65 22.20 -11.50
CA VAL A 492 -1.65 23.15 -11.02
C VAL A 492 -1.37 23.40 -9.55
N LYS A 493 -0.81 24.57 -9.26
CA LYS A 493 -0.59 25.00 -7.89
C LYS A 493 -1.93 25.35 -7.24
N LEU A 494 -2.07 24.94 -5.99
CA LEU A 494 -3.21 25.19 -5.14
C LEU A 494 -2.87 26.38 -4.25
N ASP A 495 -3.69 27.42 -4.32
CA ASP A 495 -3.54 28.66 -3.54
C ASP A 495 -4.29 28.59 -2.20
#